data_AF-A0A918Z7J2-F1
#
_entry.id   AF-A0A918Z7J2-F1
#
_cell.length_a   1.000
_cell.length_b   1.000
_cell.length_c   1.000
_cell.angle_alpha   90.00
_cell.angle_beta   90.00
_cell.angle_gamma   90.00
#
_symmetry.space_group_name_H-M   'P 1'
#
loop_
_entity.id
_entity.type
_entity.pdbx_description
1 polymer ?
#
loop_
_entity_poly.entity_id
_entity_poly.type
_entity_poly.pdbx_seq_one_letter_code
_entity_poly.pdbx_strand_id
1 'polypeptide(L)'
;MSACTASAVPCAGVGVDSGVSVTFLRDGYGDLTGASYELCARGECVERALPPGRVTRLRLTLPLDVDPARGPVRLRVTPWQSDDPVIDASTEVELMWQSDGCGGGAYNHTGLAFTKDDGLLTKVPERVMEAWRADLEGSPPASPSTPTPTPTP
;
A
#
# COMPACT_ATOMS: atom_id res chain seq x y z
N MET A 1 -7.91 24.12 45.99
CA MET A 1 -7.14 22.96 45.50
C MET A 1 -7.52 22.70 44.06
N SER A 2 -6.51 22.59 43.19
CA SER A 2 -6.47 21.88 41.92
C SER A 2 -7.51 22.27 40.85
N ALA A 3 -7.21 23.15 39.89
CA ALA A 3 -6.28 23.01 38.75
C ALA A 3 -6.71 21.95 37.72
N CYS A 4 -7.28 22.47 36.62
CA CYS A 4 -7.31 21.98 35.25
C CYS A 4 -7.92 20.58 34.99
N THR A 5 -9.21 20.58 34.64
CA THR A 5 -9.71 19.71 33.57
C THR A 5 -8.88 20.01 32.33
N ALA A 6 -7.84 19.19 32.08
CA ALA A 6 -7.21 19.16 30.78
C ALA A 6 -8.30 18.73 29.80
N SER A 7 -8.81 19.68 29.03
CA SER A 7 -9.57 19.39 27.83
C SER A 7 -8.70 18.45 27.02
N ALA A 8 -9.04 17.16 27.01
CA ALA A 8 -8.44 16.22 26.08
C ALA A 8 -8.91 16.68 24.71
N VAL A 9 -8.10 17.52 24.07
CA VAL A 9 -8.31 17.91 22.68
C VAL A 9 -8.37 16.60 21.91
N PRO A 10 -9.49 16.27 21.25
CA PRO A 10 -9.54 15.07 20.44
C PRO A 10 -8.45 15.18 19.38
N CYS A 11 -7.45 14.31 19.50
CA CYS A 11 -6.36 14.26 18.56
C CYS A 11 -6.85 13.46 17.36
N ALA A 12 -7.11 14.15 16.25
CA ALA A 12 -7.41 13.52 14.97
C ALA A 12 -6.10 12.98 14.39
N GLY A 13 -5.66 11.84 14.91
CA GLY A 13 -4.43 11.19 14.47
C GLY A 13 -4.47 10.84 12.99
N VAL A 14 -3.29 10.69 12.40
CA VAL A 14 -3.18 10.11 11.06
C VAL A 14 -3.46 8.62 11.18
N GLY A 15 -4.42 8.10 10.43
CA GLY A 15 -4.67 6.66 10.35
C GLY A 15 -3.44 5.95 9.80
N VAL A 16 -2.67 5.30 10.67
CA VAL A 16 -1.51 4.50 10.31
C VAL A 16 -1.82 3.04 10.62
N ASP A 17 -1.56 2.15 9.65
CA ASP A 17 -1.66 0.71 9.88
C ASP A 17 -0.30 0.06 9.65
N SER A 18 -0.08 -1.05 10.36
CA SER A 18 1.10 -1.88 10.15
C SER A 18 0.97 -2.60 8.81
N GLY A 19 2.06 -2.65 8.04
CA GLY A 19 1.98 -3.28 6.72
C GLY A 19 3.09 -2.94 5.76
N VAL A 20 3.00 -3.55 4.59
CA VAL A 20 3.88 -3.26 3.46
C VAL A 20 3.06 -2.82 2.26
N SER A 21 3.59 -1.87 1.50
CA SER A 21 2.97 -1.46 0.23
C SER A 21 3.99 -1.53 -0.89
N VAL A 22 3.60 -2.15 -2.00
CA VAL A 22 4.41 -2.25 -3.23
C VAL A 22 3.72 -1.50 -4.35
N THR A 23 4.46 -0.61 -5.00
CA THR A 23 4.05 0.05 -6.24
C THR A 23 4.61 -0.72 -7.42
N PHE A 24 3.74 -1.07 -8.37
CA PHE A 24 4.05 -1.89 -9.52
C PHE A 24 3.74 -1.14 -10.81
N LEU A 25 4.74 -1.01 -11.71
CA LEU A 25 4.53 -0.56 -13.08
C LEU A 25 4.17 -1.74 -13.97
N ARG A 26 2.97 -1.71 -14.56
CA ARG A 26 2.52 -2.76 -15.49
C ARG A 26 3.22 -2.75 -16.85
N ASP A 27 3.85 -1.63 -17.19
CA ASP A 27 4.49 -1.48 -18.49
C ASP A 27 5.60 -2.53 -18.68
N GLY A 28 5.64 -3.13 -19.87
CA GLY A 28 6.57 -4.21 -20.19
C GLY A 28 6.17 -5.63 -19.75
N TYR A 29 5.00 -5.83 -19.10
CA TYR A 29 4.51 -7.16 -18.69
C TYR A 29 3.40 -7.75 -19.58
N GLY A 30 3.04 -7.08 -20.67
CA GLY A 30 1.96 -7.50 -21.55
C GLY A 30 0.58 -7.31 -20.94
N ASP A 31 -0.40 -8.08 -21.40
CA ASP A 31 -1.75 -8.02 -20.87
C ASP A 31 -1.86 -8.74 -19.52
N LEU A 32 -2.20 -7.97 -18.48
CA LEU A 32 -2.44 -8.46 -17.12
C LEU A 32 -3.92 -8.36 -16.74
N THR A 33 -4.83 -8.31 -17.72
CA THR A 33 -6.27 -8.34 -17.48
C THR A 33 -6.65 -9.65 -16.81
N GLY A 34 -7.32 -9.55 -15.64
CA GLY A 34 -7.69 -10.72 -14.83
C GLY A 34 -6.53 -11.37 -14.06
N ALA A 35 -5.31 -10.82 -14.11
CA ALA A 35 -4.18 -11.34 -13.32
C ALA A 35 -4.49 -11.34 -11.82
N SER A 36 -3.84 -12.24 -11.07
CA SER A 36 -3.81 -12.23 -9.61
C SER A 36 -2.45 -11.80 -9.10
N TYR A 37 -2.40 -11.37 -7.84
CA TYR A 37 -1.16 -11.14 -7.13
C TYR A 37 -1.19 -11.81 -5.77
N GLU A 38 0.00 -12.20 -5.31
CA GLU A 38 0.28 -12.61 -3.94
C GLU A 38 1.35 -11.66 -3.38
N LEU A 39 1.08 -11.04 -2.24
CA LEU A 39 2.04 -10.23 -1.50
C LEU A 39 2.20 -10.81 -0.10
N CYS A 40 3.41 -11.24 0.21
CA CYS A 40 3.73 -11.85 1.49
C CYS A 40 4.77 -11.03 2.25
N ALA A 41 4.59 -10.90 3.56
CA ALA A 41 5.57 -10.37 4.49
C ALA A 41 5.32 -10.96 5.87
N ARG A 42 6.37 -11.25 6.65
CA ARG A 42 6.23 -11.71 8.05
C ARG A 42 5.37 -12.96 8.24
N GLY A 43 5.32 -13.84 7.25
CA GLY A 43 4.48 -15.04 7.29
C GLY A 43 3.00 -14.78 6.98
N GLU A 44 2.60 -13.52 6.83
CA GLU A 44 1.28 -13.13 6.34
C GLU A 44 1.32 -12.97 4.83
N CYS A 45 0.27 -13.42 4.15
CA CYS A 45 0.13 -13.31 2.70
C CYS A 45 -1.27 -12.83 2.36
N VAL A 46 -1.36 -11.97 1.34
CA VAL A 46 -2.63 -11.61 0.71
C VAL A 46 -2.60 -12.01 -0.75
N GLU A 47 -3.59 -12.80 -1.17
CA GLU A 47 -3.81 -13.16 -2.55
C GLU A 47 -5.12 -12.54 -3.04
N ARG A 48 -5.07 -11.72 -4.10
CA ARG A 48 -6.23 -11.02 -4.66
C ARG A 48 -6.10 -10.83 -6.16
N ALA A 49 -7.19 -10.42 -6.80
CA ALA A 49 -7.17 -9.92 -8.17
C ALA A 49 -6.29 -8.66 -8.26
N LEU A 50 -5.48 -8.58 -9.30
CA LEU A 50 -4.62 -7.45 -9.59
C LEU A 50 -5.47 -6.25 -10.01
N PRO A 51 -5.42 -5.11 -9.28
CA PRO A 51 -6.19 -3.93 -9.64
C PRO A 51 -5.82 -3.41 -11.05
N PRO A 52 -6.80 -2.93 -11.83
CA PRO A 52 -6.52 -2.27 -13.11
C PRO A 52 -5.81 -0.92 -12.90
N GLY A 53 -5.22 -0.36 -13.95
CA GLY A 53 -4.50 0.93 -13.92
C GLY A 53 -3.08 0.81 -14.45
N ARG A 54 -2.41 1.91 -14.84
CA ARG A 54 -1.02 1.85 -15.33
C ARG A 54 -0.02 1.58 -14.21
N VAL A 55 -0.29 2.19 -13.06
CA VAL A 55 0.44 1.99 -11.81
C VAL A 55 -0.48 1.27 -10.84
N THR A 56 -0.04 0.14 -10.32
CA THR A 56 -0.82 -0.63 -9.35
C THR A 56 -0.18 -0.49 -7.97
N ARG A 57 -1.00 -0.16 -6.96
CA ARG A 57 -0.56 -0.14 -5.56
C ARG A 57 -1.13 -1.34 -4.83
N LEU A 58 -0.24 -2.21 -4.37
CA LEU A 58 -0.56 -3.41 -3.63
C LEU A 58 -0.27 -3.17 -2.15
N ARG A 59 -1.14 -3.65 -1.27
CA ARG A 59 -1.00 -3.47 0.17
C ARG A 59 -1.28 -4.78 0.89
N LEU A 60 -0.38 -5.13 1.80
CA LEU A 60 -0.60 -6.14 2.82
C LEU A 60 -0.68 -5.42 4.17
N THR A 61 -1.84 -5.53 4.82
CA THR A 61 -1.99 -5.11 6.22
C THR A 61 -1.46 -6.22 7.12
N LEU A 62 -0.61 -5.85 8.07
CA LEU A 62 -0.05 -6.76 9.06
C LEU A 62 -0.74 -6.55 10.41
N PRO A 63 -0.67 -7.55 11.32
CA PRO A 63 -1.10 -7.39 12.70
C PRO A 63 -0.45 -6.18 13.39
N LEU A 64 -1.16 -5.58 14.35
CA LEU A 64 -0.69 -4.38 15.07
C LEU A 64 0.55 -4.66 15.93
N ASP A 65 0.71 -5.90 16.39
CA ASP A 65 1.80 -6.39 17.25
C ASP A 65 3.03 -6.90 16.46
N VAL A 66 3.10 -6.61 15.16
CA VAL A 66 4.24 -7.02 14.32
C VAL A 66 5.55 -6.38 14.80
N ASP A 67 6.60 -7.21 14.90
CA ASP A 67 7.94 -6.78 15.27
C ASP A 67 8.60 -5.93 14.15
N PRO A 68 9.28 -4.81 14.47
CA PRO A 68 10.07 -4.02 13.52
C PRO A 68 11.24 -4.74 12.83
N ALA A 69 11.58 -5.98 13.23
CA ALA A 69 12.71 -6.73 12.69
C ALA A 69 12.85 -6.66 11.15
N ARG A 70 14.04 -6.90 10.59
CA ARG A 70 14.18 -7.09 9.13
C ARG A 70 13.62 -8.45 8.70
N GLY A 71 13.05 -8.55 7.51
CA GLY A 71 12.50 -9.80 6.98
C GLY A 71 12.03 -9.70 5.53
N PRO A 72 11.74 -10.85 4.91
CA PRO A 72 11.45 -10.92 3.49
C PRO A 72 10.06 -10.36 3.18
N VAL A 73 10.00 -9.59 2.09
CA VAL A 73 8.77 -9.30 1.35
C VAL A 73 8.87 -9.98 0.01
N ARG A 74 7.85 -10.75 -0.34
CA ARG A 74 7.74 -11.40 -1.66
C ARG A 74 6.52 -10.87 -2.40
N LEU A 75 6.72 -10.52 -3.66
CA LEU A 75 5.66 -10.20 -4.60
C LEU A 75 5.64 -11.27 -5.70
N ARG A 76 4.45 -11.83 -5.93
CA ARG A 76 4.17 -12.69 -7.08
C ARG A 76 2.99 -12.13 -7.87
N VAL A 77 3.09 -12.12 -9.20
CA VAL A 77 1.99 -11.74 -10.10
C VAL A 77 1.83 -12.81 -11.16
N THR A 78 0.61 -13.33 -11.28
CA THR A 78 0.28 -14.45 -12.17
C THR A 78 -0.79 -14.00 -13.17
N PRO A 79 -0.53 -14.08 -14.49
CA PRO A 79 -1.52 -13.76 -15.51
C PRO A 79 -2.75 -14.67 -15.42
N TRP A 80 -3.88 -14.19 -15.94
CA TRP A 80 -5.10 -15.00 -16.02
C TRP A 80 -4.86 -16.27 -16.84
N GLN A 81 -5.30 -17.42 -16.32
CA GLN A 81 -5.13 -18.74 -16.94
C GLN A 81 -3.66 -19.18 -17.17
N SER A 82 -2.71 -18.56 -16.47
CA SER A 82 -1.32 -19.00 -16.42
C SER A 82 -1.02 -19.63 -15.07
N ASP A 83 -0.23 -20.70 -15.05
CA ASP A 83 0.35 -21.24 -13.81
C ASP A 83 1.72 -20.60 -13.50
N ASP A 84 2.37 -20.05 -14.54
CA ASP A 84 3.67 -19.40 -14.44
C ASP A 84 3.52 -17.92 -14.07
N PRO A 85 4.15 -17.48 -12.96
CA PRO A 85 4.17 -16.08 -12.60
C PRO A 85 5.11 -15.29 -13.50
N VAL A 86 4.65 -14.11 -13.95
CA VAL A 86 5.50 -13.17 -14.69
C VAL A 86 6.37 -12.33 -13.76
N ILE A 87 6.02 -12.31 -12.47
CA ILE A 87 6.77 -11.68 -11.39
C ILE A 87 6.84 -12.68 -10.26
N ASP A 88 8.04 -13.01 -9.83
CA ASP A 88 8.30 -13.71 -8.57
C ASP A 88 9.60 -13.15 -8.01
N ALA A 89 9.48 -12.19 -7.09
CA ALA A 89 10.62 -11.46 -6.56
C ALA A 89 10.48 -11.28 -5.05
N SER A 90 11.63 -11.28 -4.37
CA SER A 90 11.70 -11.02 -2.93
C SER A 90 12.80 -10.04 -2.59
N THR A 91 12.61 -9.31 -1.50
CA THR A 91 13.60 -8.38 -0.96
C THR A 91 13.47 -8.30 0.57
N GLU A 92 14.55 -7.94 1.23
CA GLU A 92 14.58 -7.80 2.69
C GLU A 92 14.23 -6.36 3.09
N VAL A 93 13.24 -6.21 3.96
CA VAL A 93 12.78 -4.89 4.42
C VAL A 93 12.71 -4.85 5.93
N GLU A 94 12.93 -3.66 6.48
CA GLU A 94 12.71 -3.35 7.88
C GLU A 94 11.43 -2.52 7.99
N LEU A 95 10.54 -2.88 8.92
CA LEU A 95 9.32 -2.10 9.15
C LEU A 95 9.69 -0.90 10.03
N MET A 96 9.38 0.29 9.56
CA MET A 96 9.68 1.52 10.27
C MET A 96 8.48 1.96 11.10
N TRP A 97 8.73 2.44 12.31
CA TRP A 97 7.69 3.04 13.14
C TRP A 97 7.18 4.33 12.50
N GLN A 98 5.87 4.43 12.35
CA GLN A 98 5.16 5.64 11.95
C GLN A 98 4.23 6.06 13.08
N SER A 99 4.45 7.26 13.62
CA SER A 99 3.57 7.86 14.63
C SER A 99 2.24 8.29 14.02
N ASP A 100 1.14 8.10 14.76
CA ASP A 100 -0.18 8.65 14.42
C ASP A 100 -0.33 10.13 14.83
N GLY A 101 0.64 10.69 15.56
CA GLY A 101 0.60 12.05 16.08
C GLY A 101 -0.20 12.22 17.38
N CYS A 102 -0.75 11.14 17.92
CA CYS A 102 -1.63 11.11 19.10
C CYS A 102 -1.12 10.18 20.22
N GLY A 103 0.14 9.78 20.16
CA GLY A 103 0.78 8.89 21.14
C GLY A 103 0.68 7.41 20.79
N GLY A 104 0.09 7.08 19.63
CA GLY A 104 0.11 5.77 19.02
C GLY A 104 0.97 5.75 17.76
N GLY A 105 0.88 4.64 17.04
CA GLY A 105 1.56 4.44 15.77
C GLY A 105 1.52 3.00 15.30
N ALA A 106 2.16 2.76 14.16
CA ALA A 106 2.20 1.44 13.54
C ALA A 106 3.55 1.19 12.85
N TYR A 107 3.88 -0.07 12.62
CA TYR A 107 5.10 -0.47 11.93
C TYR A 107 4.81 -0.74 10.46
N ASN A 108 5.30 0.12 9.58
CA ASN A 108 5.09 -0.04 8.15
C ASN A 108 6.35 0.17 7.32
N HIS A 109 6.35 -0.41 6.13
CA HIS A 109 7.30 -0.07 5.10
C HIS A 109 6.53 0.41 3.88
N THR A 110 6.51 1.73 3.72
CA THR A 110 5.93 2.39 2.55
C THR A 110 7.02 2.68 1.53
N GLY A 111 6.74 2.46 0.24
CA GLY A 111 7.66 2.81 -0.83
C GLY A 111 8.51 1.67 -1.40
N LEU A 112 8.04 0.42 -1.32
CA LEU A 112 8.58 -0.61 -2.20
C LEU A 112 8.12 -0.35 -3.62
N ALA A 113 9.00 -0.58 -4.59
CA ALA A 113 8.65 -0.52 -5.99
C ALA A 113 9.15 -1.76 -6.71
N PHE A 114 8.33 -2.29 -7.60
CA PHE A 114 8.76 -3.34 -8.50
C PHE A 114 8.89 -2.79 -9.93
N THR A 115 10.04 -3.04 -10.54
CA THR A 115 10.31 -2.71 -11.94
C THR A 115 10.93 -3.88 -12.67
N LYS A 116 10.74 -3.97 -13.98
CA LYS A 116 11.25 -5.09 -14.78
C LYS A 116 12.76 -5.20 -14.80
N ASP A 117 13.44 -4.06 -14.83
CA ASP A 117 14.89 -4.03 -14.96
C ASP A 117 15.58 -4.28 -13.62
N ASP A 118 15.02 -3.76 -12.52
CA ASP A 118 15.68 -3.75 -11.22
C ASP A 118 15.05 -4.71 -10.17
N GLY A 119 13.92 -5.35 -10.48
CA GLY A 119 13.20 -6.22 -9.55
C GLY A 119 12.52 -5.45 -8.41
N LEU A 120 12.45 -6.06 -7.23
CA LEU A 120 11.78 -5.50 -6.04
C LEU A 120 12.74 -4.61 -5.23
N LEU A 121 12.50 -3.31 -5.29
CA LEU A 121 13.31 -2.27 -4.70
C LEU A 121 12.75 -1.79 -3.35
N THR A 122 13.65 -1.47 -2.43
CA THR A 122 13.34 -0.89 -1.11
C THR A 122 13.08 0.62 -1.14
N LYS A 123 13.15 1.23 -2.33
CA LYS A 123 12.86 2.65 -2.59
C LYS A 123 12.17 2.79 -3.92
N VAL A 124 11.22 3.72 -4.03
CA VAL A 124 10.54 4.02 -5.29
C VAL A 124 11.45 4.85 -6.20
N PRO A 125 11.84 4.34 -7.39
CA PRO A 125 12.57 5.14 -8.37
C PRO A 125 11.77 6.35 -8.84
N GLU A 126 12.46 7.43 -9.22
CA GLU A 126 11.82 8.66 -9.69
C GLU A 126 10.88 8.43 -10.87
N ARG A 127 11.28 7.61 -11.86
CA ARG A 127 10.44 7.20 -13.00
C ARG A 127 9.10 6.55 -12.57
N VAL A 128 9.09 5.79 -11.47
CA VAL A 128 7.88 5.16 -10.93
C VAL A 128 7.00 6.22 -10.25
N MET A 129 7.61 7.16 -9.52
CA MET A 129 6.88 8.28 -8.92
C MET A 129 6.26 9.21 -9.96
N GLU A 130 6.97 9.49 -11.06
CA GLU A 130 6.47 10.30 -12.17
C GLU A 130 5.30 9.63 -12.87
N ALA A 131 5.42 8.34 -13.18
CA ALA A 131 4.32 7.55 -13.75
C ALA A 131 3.10 7.54 -12.82
N TRP A 132 3.31 7.43 -11.50
CA TRP A 132 2.23 7.50 -10.51
C TRP A 132 1.57 8.88 -10.47
N ARG A 133 2.35 9.96 -10.50
CA ARG A 133 1.83 11.33 -10.55
C ARG A 133 1.00 11.56 -11.81
N ALA A 134 1.48 11.12 -12.96
CA ALA A 134 0.75 11.21 -14.22
C ALA A 134 -0.57 10.41 -14.20
N ASP A 135 -0.60 9.26 -13.55
CA ASP A 135 -1.83 8.44 -13.38
C ASP A 135 -2.86 9.16 -12.47
N LEU A 136 -2.40 9.85 -11.42
CA LEU A 136 -3.24 10.70 -10.57
C LEU A 136 -3.77 11.94 -11.29
N GLU A 137 -2.94 12.60 -12.09
CA GLU A 137 -3.32 13.80 -12.86
C GLU A 137 -4.23 13.46 -14.05
N GLY A 138 -4.08 12.28 -14.64
CA GLY A 138 -4.95 11.75 -15.69
C GLY A 138 -6.27 11.17 -15.19
N SER A 139 -6.39 10.91 -13.88
CA SER A 139 -7.64 10.47 -13.26
C SER A 139 -8.57 11.67 -13.08
N PRO A 140 -9.79 11.68 -13.64
CA PRO A 140 -10.74 12.76 -13.37
C PRO A 140 -10.96 12.86 -11.85
N PRO A 141 -11.03 14.08 -11.29
CA PRO A 141 -11.26 14.25 -9.85
C PRO A 141 -12.52 13.48 -9.46
N ALA A 142 -12.43 12.70 -8.39
CA ALA A 142 -13.58 12.01 -7.82
C ALA A 142 -14.72 13.02 -7.67
N SER A 143 -15.81 12.80 -8.40
CA SER A 143 -16.98 13.68 -8.34
C SER A 143 -17.38 13.86 -6.88
N PRO A 144 -17.53 15.10 -6.38
CA PRO A 144 -17.96 15.32 -5.01
C PRO A 144 -19.30 14.62 -4.82
N SER A 145 -19.36 13.70 -3.87
CA SER A 145 -20.61 13.03 -3.50
C SER A 145 -21.55 14.09 -2.93
N THR A 146 -22.60 14.43 -3.68
CA THR A 146 -23.65 15.34 -3.23
C THR A 146 -24.32 14.73 -1.99
N PRO A 147 -24.37 15.41 -0.83
CA PRO A 147 -25.08 14.90 0.33
C PRO A 147 -26.57 14.80 0.00
N THR A 148 -27.14 13.60 0.10
CA THR A 148 -28.58 13.37 -0.01
C THR A 148 -29.29 14.05 1.17
N PRO A 149 -30.26 14.95 0.95
CA PRO A 149 -31.05 15.51 2.05
C PRO A 149 -31.93 14.42 2.66
N THR A 150 -31.78 14.21 3.97
CA THR A 150 -32.65 13.34 4.78
C THR A 150 -34.08 13.90 4.81
N PRO A 151 -35.12 13.10 4.54
CA PRO A 151 -36.49 13.53 4.77
C PRO A 151 -36.81 13.50 6.27
N THR A 152 -37.18 14.65 6.83
CA THR A 152 -37.67 14.80 8.21
C THR A 152 -39.13 14.31 8.30
N PRO A 153 -39.52 13.58 9.36
CA PRO A 153 -40.90 13.13 9.60
C PRO A 153 -41.86 14.27 9.97
#